data_AF-W2SHB5-F1
#
_entry.id   AF-W2SHB5-F1
#
_cell.length_a   1.000
_cell.length_b   1.000
_cell.length_c   1.000
_cell.angle_alpha   90.00
_cell.angle_beta   90.00
_cell.angle_gamma   90.00
#
_symmetry.space_group_name_H-M   'P 1'
#
loop_
_entity.id
_entity.type
_entity.pdbx_description
1 polymer ?
#
loop_
_entity_poly.entity_id
_entity_poly.type
_entity_poly.pdbx_seq_one_letter_code
_entity_poly.pdbx_strand_id
1 'polypeptide(L)'
;SFVRELSHFGLQYADSEHSPFTSHHGTSWIRPRICGCVAFIAVLFVNTTHALELLTDYSDGHSHSHGAEEHDDHDSEGNGFGFVPKQYVIVSIFDVALKCLVLALGHIPSMGLHPIPRLILHTLSPTIVIGMYVAGLAIPPWLGESWFWKHIDPVVAVITTILFFFLIIPAFKEMMPYIFADTPAKFHVESFQNEISTTFPDVTCTHIHAYRLWPGNLFEALIHLSFLVDKSKSGWSEEASTRYSEVSQNVTSVLTRAGAQKVVVEPSFLDATEIGRPWIGCVGTTCFRQNRGCCKMDDGRATV
;
A
#
# COMPACT_ATOMS: atom_id res chain seq x y z
N SER A 1 11.05 13.77 16.40
CA SER A 1 11.35 14.08 14.98
C SER A 1 10.51 13.22 14.03
N PHE A 2 10.55 11.89 14.17
CA PHE A 2 9.88 10.92 13.29
C PHE A 2 8.32 11.00 13.25
N VAL A 3 7.66 11.21 14.39
CA VAL A 3 6.18 11.40 14.44
C VAL A 3 5.75 12.72 13.79
N ARG A 4 6.62 13.75 13.86
CA ARG A 4 6.38 15.06 13.25
C ARG A 4 6.63 15.03 11.74
N GLU A 5 7.52 14.16 11.27
CA GLU A 5 7.70 13.83 9.84
C GLU A 5 6.55 12.97 9.30
N LEU A 6 6.03 11.99 10.04
CA LEU A 6 4.85 11.20 9.66
C LEU A 6 3.58 12.05 9.61
N SER A 7 3.39 12.98 10.55
CA SER A 7 2.27 13.94 10.47
C SER A 7 2.43 14.92 9.31
N HIS A 8 3.66 15.35 8.98
CA HIS A 8 3.92 16.19 7.81
C HIS A 8 3.69 15.46 6.49
N PHE A 9 4.05 14.18 6.41
CA PHE A 9 3.78 13.32 5.24
C PHE A 9 2.28 13.00 5.07
N GLY A 10 1.55 12.81 6.18
CA GLY A 10 0.10 12.60 6.15
C GLY A 10 -0.71 13.87 5.83
N LEU A 11 -0.27 15.04 6.30
CA LEU A 11 -0.94 16.34 6.03
C LEU A 11 -0.60 16.92 4.65
N GLN A 12 0.62 16.75 4.14
CA GLN A 12 0.94 17.20 2.76
C GLN A 12 0.18 16.45 1.67
N TYR A 13 -0.37 15.27 1.98
CA TYR A 13 -1.15 14.48 1.03
C TYR A 13 -2.63 14.91 0.96
N ALA A 14 -3.13 15.65 1.95
CA ALA A 14 -4.50 16.17 1.97
C ALA A 14 -4.66 17.51 1.24
N ASP A 15 -3.58 18.26 1.04
CA ASP A 15 -3.62 19.63 0.48
C ASP A 15 -3.34 19.73 -1.03
N SER A 16 -3.12 18.62 -1.74
CA SER A 16 -2.77 18.67 -3.18
C SER A 16 -3.95 18.60 -4.16
N GLU A 17 -5.20 18.77 -3.71
CA GLU A 17 -6.40 18.61 -4.57
C GLU A 17 -6.75 19.82 -5.45
N HIS A 18 -5.97 20.91 -5.47
CA HIS A 18 -6.31 22.10 -6.29
C HIS A 18 -5.18 22.56 -7.20
N SER A 19 -5.02 21.93 -8.37
CA SER A 19 -4.53 22.61 -9.58
C SER A 19 -4.88 21.83 -10.85
N PRO A 20 -5.38 22.50 -11.91
CA PRO A 20 -5.71 21.84 -13.17
C PRO A 20 -4.48 21.78 -14.09
N PHE A 21 -4.40 20.70 -14.88
CA PHE A 21 -3.46 20.55 -16.01
C PHE A 21 -1.97 20.41 -15.67
N THR A 22 -1.52 19.19 -15.36
CA THR A 22 -0.27 18.66 -15.94
C THR A 22 -0.26 17.13 -15.90
N SER A 23 0.00 16.53 -17.06
CA SER A 23 0.07 15.10 -17.33
C SER A 23 1.30 14.46 -16.66
N HIS A 24 1.14 13.94 -15.44
CA HIS A 24 2.11 13.07 -14.76
C HIS A 24 1.42 11.95 -13.94
N HIS A 25 0.31 11.39 -14.45
CA HIS A 25 -0.53 10.47 -13.67
C HIS A 25 -0.11 8.98 -13.68
N GLY A 26 0.87 8.55 -14.49
CA GLY A 26 1.21 7.12 -14.60
C GLY A 26 1.93 6.51 -13.39
N THR A 27 2.69 7.29 -12.60
CA THR A 27 3.52 6.75 -11.51
C THR A 27 3.11 7.20 -10.10
N SER A 28 2.07 8.03 -9.99
CA SER A 28 1.64 8.61 -8.71
C SER A 28 0.87 7.62 -7.82
N TRP A 29 0.08 6.72 -8.43
CA TRP A 29 -0.88 5.88 -7.70
C TRP A 29 -0.29 4.61 -7.06
N ILE A 30 0.86 4.15 -7.53
CA ILE A 30 1.52 2.93 -7.01
C ILE A 30 2.31 3.22 -5.72
N ARG A 31 2.91 4.41 -5.61
CA ARG A 31 3.73 4.82 -4.45
C ARG A 31 2.97 4.84 -3.11
N PRO A 32 1.73 5.36 -3.00
CA PRO A 32 0.99 5.32 -1.74
C PRO A 32 0.59 3.89 -1.33
N ARG A 33 0.41 2.95 -2.29
CA ARG A 33 0.07 1.55 -1.99
C ARG A 33 1.27 0.76 -1.45
N ILE A 34 2.46 0.97 -2.03
CA ILE A 34 3.72 0.40 -1.54
C ILE A 34 4.07 1.03 -0.19
N CYS A 35 3.90 2.35 -0.04
CA CYS A 35 4.10 3.04 1.24
C CYS A 35 3.15 2.50 2.33
N GLY A 36 1.88 2.21 2.01
CA GLY A 36 0.94 1.59 2.93
C GLY A 36 1.34 0.17 3.34
N CYS A 37 1.86 -0.66 2.43
CA CYS A 37 2.39 -1.99 2.75
C CYS A 37 3.68 -1.92 3.58
N VAL A 38 4.60 -1.01 3.25
CA VAL A 38 5.83 -0.78 4.01
C VAL A 38 5.50 -0.21 5.39
N ALA A 39 4.51 0.67 5.50
CA ALA A 39 4.00 1.16 6.78
C ALA A 39 3.27 0.07 7.56
N PHE A 40 2.53 -0.83 6.92
CA PHE A 40 1.89 -1.97 7.57
C PHE A 40 2.93 -2.98 8.09
N ILE A 41 3.93 -3.33 7.27
CA ILE A 41 5.07 -4.15 7.68
C ILE A 41 5.85 -3.42 8.77
N ALA A 42 6.10 -2.12 8.65
CA ALA A 42 6.78 -1.34 9.68
C ALA A 42 5.96 -1.26 10.97
N VAL A 43 4.64 -1.11 10.94
CA VAL A 43 3.79 -1.10 12.14
C VAL A 43 3.65 -2.50 12.77
N LEU A 44 3.76 -3.56 11.96
CA LEU A 44 3.77 -4.94 12.46
C LEU A 44 5.14 -5.39 13.00
N PHE A 45 6.25 -4.93 12.40
CA PHE A 45 7.62 -5.35 12.75
C PHE A 45 8.34 -4.34 13.64
N VAL A 46 8.17 -3.04 13.42
CA VAL A 46 8.54 -1.98 14.36
C VAL A 46 7.40 -1.89 15.35
N ASN A 47 7.38 -2.86 16.27
CA ASN A 47 6.61 -2.83 17.51
C ASN A 47 6.53 -1.37 17.98
N THR A 48 5.33 -0.78 18.03
CA THR A 48 5.15 0.56 18.63
C THR A 48 5.87 0.63 19.98
N THR A 49 5.92 -0.49 20.69
CA THR A 49 6.69 -0.75 21.90
C THR A 49 8.19 -0.47 21.76
N HIS A 50 8.84 -0.89 20.68
CA HIS A 50 10.28 -0.68 20.43
C HIS A 50 10.59 0.76 19.99
N ALA A 51 9.64 1.41 19.31
CA ALA A 51 9.73 2.83 18.98
C ALA A 51 9.48 3.73 20.21
N LEU A 52 8.61 3.28 21.12
CA LEU A 52 8.35 3.96 22.40
C LEU A 52 9.45 3.68 23.43
N GLU A 53 10.08 2.51 23.40
CA GLU A 53 11.30 2.17 24.15
C GLU A 53 12.42 3.17 23.86
N LEU A 54 12.67 3.47 22.59
CA LEU A 54 13.62 4.51 22.19
C LEU A 54 13.21 5.91 22.66
N LEU A 55 11.91 6.18 22.86
CA LEU A 55 11.43 7.46 23.39
C LEU A 55 11.53 7.54 24.92
N THR A 56 11.36 6.43 25.64
CA THR A 56 11.52 6.37 27.10
C THR A 56 12.99 6.37 27.51
N ASP A 57 13.87 5.70 26.77
CA ASP A 57 15.34 5.76 27.02
C ASP A 57 15.90 7.18 26.86
N TYR A 58 15.29 8.01 26.01
CA TYR A 58 15.65 9.43 25.88
C TYR A 58 15.26 10.27 27.10
N SER A 59 14.28 9.83 27.90
CA SER A 59 13.84 10.50 29.13
C SER A 59 14.79 10.23 30.30
N ASP A 60 15.43 9.06 30.33
CA ASP A 60 16.31 8.64 31.43
C ASP A 60 17.80 8.96 31.17
N GLY A 61 18.11 9.65 30.06
CA GLY A 61 19.43 10.14 29.67
C GLY A 61 19.98 11.36 30.43
N HIS A 62 19.51 11.64 31.65
CA HIS A 62 20.16 12.61 32.55
C HIS A 62 21.04 11.88 33.57
N SER A 63 22.20 11.43 33.11
CA SER A 63 23.21 10.79 33.91
C SER A 63 24.23 11.82 34.48
N HIS A 64 24.31 11.82 35.81
CA HIS A 64 25.46 12.12 36.68
C HIS A 64 26.00 13.56 36.80
N SER A 65 25.57 14.25 37.87
CA SER A 65 26.46 15.10 38.66
C SER A 65 26.67 14.44 40.03
N HIS A 66 27.92 14.12 40.35
CA HIS A 66 28.34 13.50 41.60
C HIS A 66 27.99 14.38 42.81
N GLY A 67 27.27 13.80 43.77
CA GLY A 67 27.08 14.34 45.11
C GLY A 67 26.78 13.17 46.05
N ALA A 68 27.80 12.71 46.76
CA ALA A 68 27.68 11.68 47.77
C ALA A 68 26.96 12.26 48.98
N GLU A 69 25.72 11.85 49.25
CA GLU A 69 25.16 11.83 50.59
C GLU A 69 24.26 10.61 50.75
N GLU A 70 24.53 9.87 51.81
CA GLU A 70 23.75 8.77 52.35
C GLU A 70 22.35 9.26 52.70
N HIS A 71 21.31 8.58 52.21
CA HIS A 71 20.05 8.49 52.92
C HIS A 71 19.35 7.19 52.54
N ASP A 72 19.36 6.27 53.50
CA ASP A 72 18.34 5.24 53.67
C ASP A 72 16.95 5.87 53.60
N ASP A 73 16.07 5.30 52.78
CA ASP A 73 14.69 5.04 53.16
C ASP A 73 14.01 4.11 52.15
N HIS A 74 13.66 2.93 52.65
CA HIS A 74 12.47 2.15 52.32
C HIS A 74 11.87 2.30 50.91
N ASP A 75 12.27 1.41 50.01
CA ASP A 75 11.28 0.66 49.23
C ASP A 75 11.79 -0.77 49.08
N SER A 76 11.13 -1.69 49.80
CA SER A 76 11.23 -3.12 49.55
C SER A 76 10.70 -3.37 48.13
N GLU A 77 11.56 -3.23 47.13
CA GLU A 77 11.33 -3.72 45.78
C GLU A 77 11.20 -5.24 45.85
N GLY A 78 9.96 -5.69 46.07
CA GLY A 78 9.61 -7.09 46.07
C GLY A 78 10.12 -7.73 44.80
N ASN A 79 10.96 -8.76 44.98
CA ASN A 79 11.57 -9.63 43.97
C ASN A 79 10.53 -10.27 43.04
N GLY A 80 9.92 -9.49 42.16
CA GLY A 80 9.22 -10.01 41.01
C GLY A 80 10.25 -10.52 40.03
N PHE A 81 10.18 -11.81 39.66
CA PHE A 81 11.01 -12.41 38.61
C PHE A 81 10.61 -11.91 37.21
N GLY A 82 10.09 -10.68 37.11
CA GLY A 82 9.58 -10.07 35.91
C GLY A 82 10.72 -9.52 35.06
N PHE A 83 10.84 -10.02 33.84
CA PHE A 83 11.81 -9.54 32.84
C PHE A 83 11.40 -8.20 32.20
N VAL A 84 10.18 -7.73 32.46
CA VAL A 84 9.57 -6.56 31.81
C VAL A 84 9.53 -5.39 32.78
N PRO A 85 10.22 -4.27 32.50
CA PRO A 85 10.14 -3.10 33.37
C PRO A 85 8.74 -2.48 33.37
N LYS A 86 8.33 -1.90 34.51
CA LYS A 86 6.97 -1.36 34.72
C LYS A 86 6.53 -0.36 33.64
N GLN A 87 7.47 0.47 33.16
CA GLN A 87 7.21 1.46 32.11
C GLN A 87 6.71 0.82 30.79
N TYR A 88 7.26 -0.33 30.41
CA TYR A 88 6.87 -1.06 29.19
C TYR A 88 5.44 -1.61 29.26
N VAL A 89 4.98 -1.94 30.46
CA VAL A 89 3.62 -2.44 30.68
C VAL A 89 2.60 -1.33 30.43
N ILE A 90 2.87 -0.13 30.94
CA ILE A 90 2.00 1.04 30.73
C ILE A 90 1.90 1.35 29.24
N VAL A 91 3.04 1.36 28.54
CA VAL A 91 3.09 1.55 27.09
C VAL A 91 2.30 0.47 26.34
N SER A 92 2.44 -0.80 26.74
CA SER A 92 1.74 -1.92 26.13
C SER A 92 0.23 -1.86 26.35
N ILE A 93 -0.22 -1.43 27.53
CA ILE A 93 -1.65 -1.22 27.83
C ILE A 93 -2.21 -0.12 26.93
N PHE A 94 -1.50 1.00 26.78
CA PHE A 94 -1.90 2.08 25.90
C PHE A 94 -1.95 1.63 24.43
N ASP A 95 -0.95 0.87 23.96
CA ASP A 95 -0.91 0.33 22.60
C ASP A 95 -2.10 -0.61 22.33
N VAL A 96 -2.45 -1.51 23.26
CA VAL A 96 -3.64 -2.36 23.15
C VAL A 96 -4.91 -1.52 23.09
N ALA A 97 -5.06 -0.53 23.99
CA ALA A 97 -6.25 0.32 24.02
C ALA A 97 -6.42 1.12 22.72
N LEU A 98 -5.33 1.71 22.21
CA LEU A 98 -5.33 2.45 20.96
C LEU A 98 -5.67 1.54 19.77
N LYS A 99 -5.04 0.37 19.66
CA LYS A 99 -5.32 -0.57 18.58
C LYS A 99 -6.76 -1.09 18.63
N CYS A 100 -7.28 -1.41 19.80
CA CYS A 100 -8.68 -1.78 19.98
C CYS A 100 -9.63 -0.65 19.56
N LEU A 101 -9.32 0.60 19.91
CA LEU A 101 -10.10 1.77 19.50
C LEU A 101 -10.08 1.94 17.97
N VAL A 102 -8.90 1.94 17.34
CA VAL A 102 -8.76 2.10 15.88
C VAL A 102 -9.42 0.93 15.12
N LEU A 103 -9.37 -0.29 15.68
CA LEU A 103 -10.09 -1.44 15.16
C LEU A 103 -11.61 -1.27 15.28
N ALA A 104 -12.11 -0.82 16.43
CA ALA A 104 -13.54 -0.59 16.68
C ALA A 104 -14.10 0.54 15.79
N LEU A 105 -13.30 1.58 15.53
CA LEU A 105 -13.65 2.68 14.61
C LEU A 105 -13.56 2.27 13.13
N GLY A 106 -13.05 1.07 12.82
CA GLY A 106 -12.97 0.57 11.43
C GLY A 106 -11.87 1.22 10.57
N HIS A 107 -10.94 1.97 11.18
CA HIS A 107 -9.88 2.67 10.44
C HIS A 107 -8.77 1.74 9.92
N ILE A 108 -8.63 0.53 10.47
CA ILE A 108 -7.73 -0.48 9.90
C ILE A 108 -8.50 -1.25 8.81
N PRO A 109 -7.97 -1.42 7.60
CA PRO A 109 -8.62 -2.27 6.60
C PRO A 109 -8.53 -3.74 7.03
N SER A 110 -9.51 -4.56 6.64
CA SER A 110 -9.53 -5.99 7.02
C SER A 110 -8.41 -6.81 6.38
N MET A 111 -7.89 -6.39 5.21
CA MET A 111 -6.81 -7.04 4.47
C MET A 111 -7.01 -8.57 4.32
N GLY A 112 -8.26 -9.01 4.09
CA GLY A 112 -8.62 -10.43 3.97
C GLY A 112 -8.75 -11.19 5.29
N LEU A 113 -8.38 -10.59 6.42
CA LEU A 113 -8.53 -11.22 7.72
C LEU A 113 -9.94 -11.03 8.29
N HIS A 114 -10.51 -12.12 8.80
CA HIS A 114 -11.69 -12.07 9.66
C HIS A 114 -11.42 -11.24 10.93
N PRO A 115 -12.48 -10.71 11.58
CA PRO A 115 -12.32 -9.81 12.74
C PRO A 115 -11.45 -10.38 13.86
N ILE A 116 -11.55 -11.69 14.16
CA ILE A 116 -10.80 -12.33 15.24
C ILE A 116 -9.30 -12.46 14.90
N PRO A 117 -8.89 -13.11 13.78
CA PRO A 117 -7.48 -13.11 13.34
C PRO A 117 -6.86 -11.71 13.26
N ARG A 118 -7.65 -10.72 12.80
CA ARG A 118 -7.23 -9.33 12.74
C ARG A 118 -6.99 -8.73 14.12
N LEU A 119 -7.89 -8.95 15.07
CA LEU A 119 -7.68 -8.51 16.45
C LEU A 119 -6.41 -9.13 17.03
N ILE A 120 -6.25 -10.45 16.88
CA ILE A 120 -5.07 -11.19 17.33
C ILE A 120 -3.79 -10.60 16.71
N LEU A 121 -3.77 -10.41 15.39
CA LEU A 121 -2.61 -9.86 14.68
C LEU A 121 -2.13 -8.54 15.28
N HIS A 122 -3.07 -7.66 15.69
CA HIS A 122 -2.73 -6.35 16.21
C HIS A 122 -2.44 -6.32 17.72
N THR A 123 -3.11 -7.16 18.52
CA THR A 123 -3.02 -7.08 20.00
C THR A 123 -2.19 -8.20 20.64
N LEU A 124 -1.84 -9.27 19.93
CA LEU A 124 -1.15 -10.43 20.51
C LEU A 124 0.19 -10.05 21.18
N SER A 125 1.05 -9.33 20.45
CA SER A 125 2.38 -8.91 20.95
C SER A 125 2.30 -8.12 22.27
N PRO A 126 1.59 -6.97 22.35
CA PRO A 126 1.52 -6.22 23.61
C PRO A 126 0.74 -6.95 24.72
N THR A 127 -0.23 -7.80 24.37
CA THR A 127 -0.93 -8.64 25.35
C THR A 127 0.01 -9.67 25.98
N ILE A 128 0.92 -10.26 25.19
CA ILE A 128 1.95 -11.16 25.69
C ILE A 128 2.88 -10.43 26.65
N VAL A 129 3.32 -9.21 26.35
CA VAL A 129 4.17 -8.41 27.24
C VAL A 129 3.49 -8.17 28.59
N ILE A 130 2.21 -7.76 28.58
CA ILE A 130 1.41 -7.57 29.79
C ILE A 130 1.29 -8.89 30.57
N GLY A 131 0.98 -9.99 29.86
CA GLY A 131 0.85 -11.32 30.46
C GLY A 131 2.14 -11.82 31.11
N MET A 132 3.29 -11.62 30.45
CA MET A 132 4.61 -11.97 30.97
C MET A 132 4.97 -11.18 32.23
N TYR A 133 4.63 -9.89 32.27
CA TYR A 133 4.81 -9.08 33.47
C TYR A 133 3.96 -9.59 34.63
N VAL A 134 2.66 -9.82 34.41
CA VAL A 134 1.74 -10.33 35.45
C VAL A 134 2.18 -11.71 35.93
N ALA A 135 2.62 -12.59 35.02
CA ALA A 135 3.15 -13.90 35.38
C ALA A 135 4.40 -13.79 36.27
N GLY A 136 5.33 -12.88 35.94
CA GLY A 136 6.52 -12.64 36.76
C GLY A 136 6.24 -12.15 38.18
N LEU A 137 5.10 -11.46 38.40
CA LEU A 137 4.64 -11.07 39.74
C LEU A 137 3.98 -12.21 40.52
N ALA A 138 3.34 -13.16 39.82
CA ALA A 138 2.59 -14.25 40.44
C ALA A 138 3.41 -15.53 40.66
N ILE A 139 4.60 -15.62 40.08
CA ILE A 139 5.40 -16.85 40.08
C ILE A 139 6.13 -17.05 41.40
N PRO A 140 6.07 -18.26 42.00
CA PRO A 140 6.85 -18.60 43.18
C PRO A 140 8.37 -18.54 42.92
N PRO A 141 9.19 -18.22 43.93
CA PRO A 141 10.65 -18.09 43.76
C PRO A 141 11.35 -19.31 43.18
N TRP A 142 10.93 -20.52 43.57
CA TRP A 142 11.51 -21.77 43.09
C TRP A 142 11.31 -21.98 41.57
N LEU A 143 10.22 -21.44 41.00
CA LEU A 143 9.94 -21.52 39.58
C LEU A 143 10.59 -20.35 38.83
N GLY A 144 10.68 -19.18 39.45
CA GLY A 144 11.35 -18.00 38.89
C GLY A 144 12.86 -18.19 38.65
N GLU A 145 13.53 -18.97 39.50
CA GLU A 145 14.96 -19.29 39.32
C GLU A 145 15.22 -20.42 38.32
N SER A 146 14.17 -21.13 37.90
CA SER A 146 14.29 -22.28 37.01
C SER A 146 14.91 -21.91 35.67
N TRP A 147 15.62 -22.87 35.06
CA TRP A 147 16.17 -22.71 33.71
C TRP A 147 15.08 -22.37 32.70
N PHE A 148 13.89 -22.95 32.84
CA PHE A 148 12.75 -22.70 31.97
C PHE A 148 12.31 -21.24 32.00
N TRP A 149 12.13 -20.66 33.20
CA TRP A 149 11.69 -19.27 33.34
C TRP A 149 12.71 -18.29 32.75
N LYS A 150 14.01 -18.57 32.88
CA LYS A 150 15.08 -17.73 32.30
C LYS A 150 15.11 -17.73 30.76
N HIS A 151 14.52 -18.73 30.11
CA HIS A 151 14.51 -18.87 28.65
C HIS A 151 13.12 -18.71 28.04
N ILE A 152 12.11 -18.37 28.84
CA ILE A 152 10.73 -18.29 28.35
C ILE A 152 10.53 -17.15 27.36
N ASP A 153 11.21 -16.02 27.55
CA ASP A 153 11.11 -14.84 26.70
C ASP A 153 11.50 -15.13 25.22
N PRO A 154 12.71 -15.65 24.91
CA PRO A 154 13.06 -15.98 23.53
C PRO A 154 12.17 -17.10 22.95
N VAL A 155 11.70 -18.04 23.78
CA VAL A 155 10.77 -19.10 23.34
C VAL A 155 9.42 -18.50 22.93
N VAL A 156 8.84 -17.62 23.75
CA VAL A 156 7.58 -16.94 23.46
C VAL A 156 7.71 -16.05 22.24
N ALA A 157 8.84 -15.36 22.06
CA ALA A 157 9.11 -14.56 20.88
C ALA A 157 9.12 -15.40 19.59
N VAL A 158 9.79 -16.56 19.60
CA VAL A 158 9.83 -17.48 18.44
C VAL A 158 8.43 -18.03 18.11
N ILE A 159 7.68 -18.47 19.13
CA ILE A 159 6.32 -19.00 18.94
C ILE A 159 5.40 -17.93 18.36
N THR A 160 5.44 -16.72 18.92
CA THR A 160 4.63 -15.59 18.47
C THR A 160 4.97 -15.20 17.03
N THR A 161 6.26 -15.22 16.67
CA THR A 161 6.72 -14.97 15.30
C THR A 161 6.16 -15.99 14.31
N ILE A 162 6.20 -17.28 14.66
CA ILE A 162 5.63 -18.35 13.83
C ILE A 162 4.12 -18.15 13.64
N LEU A 163 3.38 -17.82 14.72
CA LEU A 163 1.96 -17.51 14.66
C LEU A 163 1.67 -16.32 13.74
N PHE A 164 2.48 -15.25 13.81
CA PHE A 164 2.32 -14.12 12.90
C PHE A 164 2.56 -14.49 11.44
N PHE A 165 3.52 -15.36 11.12
CA PHE A 165 3.68 -15.82 9.75
C PHE A 165 2.44 -16.57 9.25
N PHE A 166 1.81 -17.40 10.08
CA PHE A 166 0.57 -18.08 9.72
C PHE A 166 -0.61 -17.13 9.48
N LEU A 167 -0.61 -15.93 10.09
CA LEU A 167 -1.65 -14.91 9.87
C LEU A 167 -1.32 -14.00 8.67
N ILE A 168 -0.07 -13.54 8.56
CA ILE A 168 0.35 -12.55 7.58
C ILE A 168 0.46 -13.15 6.18
N ILE A 169 0.99 -14.36 6.03
CA ILE A 169 1.18 -14.97 4.71
C ILE A 169 -0.15 -15.14 3.95
N PRO A 170 -1.22 -15.74 4.52
CA PRO A 170 -2.49 -15.85 3.81
C PRO A 170 -3.13 -14.47 3.55
N ALA A 171 -3.07 -13.55 4.52
CA ALA A 171 -3.57 -12.18 4.33
C ALA A 171 -2.85 -11.47 3.17
N PHE A 172 -1.52 -11.60 3.11
CA PHE A 172 -0.72 -11.02 2.04
C PHE A 172 -1.06 -11.64 0.68
N LYS A 173 -1.21 -12.97 0.60
CA LYS A 173 -1.62 -13.66 -0.63
C LYS A 173 -2.98 -13.17 -1.14
N GLU A 174 -3.92 -12.90 -0.25
CA GLU A 174 -5.21 -12.33 -0.62
C GLU A 174 -5.08 -10.89 -1.12
N MET A 175 -4.16 -10.11 -0.54
CA MET A 175 -3.90 -8.72 -0.92
C MET A 175 -3.05 -8.56 -2.18
N MET A 176 -2.28 -9.59 -2.58
CA MET A 176 -1.36 -9.54 -3.73
C MET A 176 -2.01 -8.95 -5.00
N PRO A 177 -3.20 -9.40 -5.46
CA PRO A 177 -3.79 -8.89 -6.70
C PRO A 177 -4.08 -7.40 -6.67
N TYR A 178 -4.35 -6.83 -5.49
CA TYR A 178 -4.65 -5.42 -5.32
C TYR A 178 -3.37 -4.57 -5.26
N ILE A 179 -2.31 -5.12 -4.67
CA ILE A 179 -1.00 -4.49 -4.57
C ILE A 179 -0.33 -4.42 -5.95
N PHE A 180 -0.37 -5.54 -6.69
CA PHE A 180 0.22 -5.64 -8.01
C PHE A 180 -0.67 -5.13 -9.14
N ALA A 181 -1.86 -4.62 -8.80
CA ALA A 181 -2.82 -4.09 -9.76
C ALA A 181 -3.19 -5.12 -10.85
N ASP A 182 -3.36 -6.38 -10.43
CA ASP A 182 -3.72 -7.48 -11.32
C ASP A 182 -5.04 -7.18 -12.03
N THR A 183 -5.09 -7.56 -13.30
CA THR A 183 -6.31 -7.52 -14.11
C THR A 183 -7.40 -8.38 -13.46
N PRO A 184 -8.65 -7.91 -13.37
CA PRO A 184 -9.76 -8.73 -12.87
C PRO A 184 -9.85 -10.05 -13.64
N ALA A 185 -9.98 -11.18 -12.92
CA ALA A 185 -9.92 -12.53 -13.54
C ALA A 185 -10.97 -12.78 -14.64
N LYS A 186 -12.08 -12.03 -14.64
CA LYS A 186 -13.14 -12.11 -15.64
C LYS A 186 -12.98 -11.12 -16.79
N PHE A 187 -11.98 -10.25 -16.74
CA PHE A 187 -11.75 -9.21 -17.73
C PHE A 187 -10.66 -9.64 -18.71
N HIS A 188 -11.06 -10.06 -19.90
CA HIS A 188 -10.15 -10.45 -20.97
C HIS A 188 -9.84 -9.24 -21.84
N VAL A 189 -8.65 -8.65 -21.63
CA VAL A 189 -8.16 -7.46 -22.35
C VAL A 189 -8.27 -7.63 -23.87
N GLU A 190 -7.78 -8.74 -24.42
CA GLU A 190 -7.77 -8.99 -25.86
C GLU A 190 -9.19 -9.09 -26.44
N SER A 191 -10.10 -9.76 -25.72
CA SER A 191 -11.50 -9.87 -26.15
C SER A 191 -12.17 -8.50 -26.21
N PHE A 192 -11.91 -7.64 -25.22
CA PHE A 192 -12.47 -6.30 -25.17
C PHE A 192 -11.88 -5.38 -26.24
N GLN A 193 -10.57 -5.48 -26.49
CA GLN A 193 -9.91 -4.77 -27.59
C GLN A 193 -10.52 -5.14 -28.94
N ASN A 194 -10.71 -6.45 -29.19
CA ASN A 194 -11.36 -6.93 -30.40
C ASN A 194 -12.80 -6.45 -30.52
N GLU A 195 -13.57 -6.48 -29.43
CA GLU A 195 -14.95 -5.98 -29.40
C GLU A 195 -15.03 -4.50 -29.79
N ILE A 196 -14.15 -3.65 -29.23
CA ILE A 196 -14.06 -2.23 -29.62
C ILE A 196 -13.77 -2.08 -31.11
N SER A 197 -12.74 -2.77 -31.62
CA SER A 197 -12.35 -2.67 -33.03
C SER A 197 -13.43 -3.19 -34.00
N THR A 198 -14.23 -4.18 -33.59
CA THR A 198 -15.38 -4.64 -34.39
C THR A 198 -16.58 -3.69 -34.33
N THR A 199 -16.79 -3.02 -33.20
CA THR A 199 -17.94 -2.11 -32.98
C THR A 199 -17.70 -0.74 -33.60
N PHE A 200 -16.46 -0.26 -33.54
CA PHE A 200 -16.03 1.05 -34.02
C PHE A 200 -14.85 0.90 -34.97
N PRO A 201 -15.09 0.71 -36.29
CA PRO A 201 -14.03 0.47 -37.27
C PRO A 201 -13.01 1.62 -37.39
N ASP A 202 -13.43 2.83 -37.03
CA ASP A 202 -12.64 4.05 -36.99
C ASP A 202 -11.83 4.23 -35.69
N VAL A 203 -11.94 3.29 -34.74
CA VAL A 203 -11.33 3.37 -33.41
C VAL A 203 -10.50 2.12 -33.11
N THR A 204 -9.28 2.33 -32.64
CA THR A 204 -8.38 1.27 -32.18
C THR A 204 -8.07 1.43 -30.71
N CYS A 205 -8.27 0.39 -29.90
CA CYS A 205 -7.82 0.37 -28.52
C CYS A 205 -6.33 0.02 -28.48
N THR A 206 -5.47 1.01 -28.18
CA THR A 206 -4.01 0.81 -28.17
C THR A 206 -3.53 0.20 -26.88
N HIS A 207 -4.13 0.58 -25.76
CA HIS A 207 -3.70 0.16 -24.45
C HIS A 207 -4.84 0.23 -23.43
N ILE A 208 -4.89 -0.73 -22.50
CA ILE A 208 -5.87 -0.76 -21.41
C ILE A 208 -5.19 -1.20 -20.12
N HIS A 209 -5.41 -0.43 -19.05
CA HIS A 209 -5.10 -0.80 -17.69
C HIS A 209 -6.41 -1.03 -16.96
N ALA A 210 -6.65 -2.26 -16.48
CA ALA A 210 -7.74 -2.56 -15.57
C ALA A 210 -7.14 -3.11 -14.28
N TYR A 211 -7.42 -2.49 -13.14
CA TYR A 211 -6.86 -2.90 -11.86
C TYR A 211 -7.93 -3.02 -10.79
N ARG A 212 -7.83 -4.08 -9.99
CA ARG A 212 -8.80 -4.38 -8.93
C ARG A 212 -8.72 -3.38 -7.78
N LEU A 213 -9.89 -3.05 -7.24
CA LEU A 213 -10.05 -2.25 -6.02
C LEU A 213 -10.37 -3.15 -4.84
N TRP A 214 -9.75 -2.85 -3.69
CA TRP A 214 -10.06 -3.49 -2.42
C TRP A 214 -11.14 -2.69 -1.68
N PRO A 215 -12.11 -3.34 -0.99
CA PRO A 215 -12.39 -4.77 -0.97
C PRO A 215 -13.29 -5.23 -2.15
N GLY A 216 -13.14 -6.49 -2.57
CA GLY A 216 -14.05 -7.16 -3.50
C GLY A 216 -13.55 -7.32 -4.94
N ASN A 217 -14.48 -7.28 -5.89
CA ASN A 217 -14.24 -7.53 -7.31
C ASN A 217 -14.47 -6.31 -8.21
N LEU A 218 -14.61 -5.13 -7.61
CA LEU A 218 -14.67 -3.87 -8.34
C LEU A 218 -13.30 -3.58 -8.95
N PHE A 219 -13.29 -2.81 -10.03
CA PHE A 219 -12.06 -2.38 -10.68
C PHE A 219 -12.19 -0.97 -11.23
N GLU A 220 -11.05 -0.36 -11.51
CA GLU A 220 -11.00 0.86 -12.32
C GLU A 220 -10.31 0.54 -13.64
N ALA A 221 -10.73 1.24 -14.69
CA ALA A 221 -10.19 1.07 -16.03
C ALA A 221 -9.69 2.41 -16.58
N LEU A 222 -8.49 2.39 -17.14
CA LEU A 222 -7.92 3.45 -17.95
C LEU A 222 -7.67 2.89 -19.35
N ILE A 223 -8.28 3.51 -20.36
CA ILE A 223 -8.22 3.04 -21.74
C ILE A 223 -7.67 4.15 -22.64
N HIS A 224 -6.73 3.79 -23.50
CA HIS A 224 -6.25 4.64 -24.57
C HIS A 224 -6.91 4.22 -25.89
N LEU A 225 -7.66 5.14 -26.49
CA LEU A 225 -8.34 4.93 -27.76
C LEU A 225 -7.75 5.85 -28.83
N SER A 226 -7.38 5.26 -29.96
CA SER A 226 -6.95 6.00 -31.14
C SER A 226 -8.12 6.13 -32.11
N PHE A 227 -8.47 7.35 -32.46
CA PHE A 227 -9.53 7.71 -33.39
C PHE A 227 -8.90 8.12 -34.71
N LEU A 228 -9.33 7.49 -35.80
CA LEU A 228 -8.91 7.85 -37.13
C LEU A 228 -9.76 9.01 -37.65
N VAL A 229 -9.13 10.14 -37.96
CA VAL A 229 -9.81 11.38 -38.38
C VAL A 229 -9.17 11.95 -39.63
N ASP A 230 -9.98 12.51 -40.54
CA ASP A 230 -9.46 13.23 -41.70
C ASP A 230 -9.26 14.71 -41.35
N LYS A 231 -8.04 15.09 -41.00
CA LYS A 231 -7.74 16.47 -40.56
C LYS A 231 -7.74 17.48 -41.71
N SER A 232 -7.84 17.02 -42.96
CA SER A 232 -7.92 17.89 -44.13
C SER A 232 -9.29 18.57 -44.27
N LYS A 233 -10.34 18.01 -43.64
CA LYS A 233 -11.71 18.54 -43.70
C LYS A 233 -11.91 19.71 -42.73
N SER A 234 -12.61 20.75 -43.18
CA SER A 234 -13.07 21.82 -42.28
C SER A 234 -14.09 21.24 -41.29
N GLY A 235 -13.88 21.44 -39.99
CA GLY A 235 -14.78 20.93 -38.93
C GLY A 235 -14.41 19.57 -38.35
N TRP A 236 -13.28 18.96 -38.78
CA TRP A 236 -12.83 17.64 -38.29
C TRP A 236 -12.76 17.55 -36.76
N SER A 237 -12.40 18.64 -36.07
CA SER A 237 -12.27 18.67 -34.61
C SER A 237 -13.63 18.55 -33.90
N GLU A 238 -14.69 19.12 -34.46
CA GLU A 238 -16.04 19.05 -33.89
C GLU A 238 -16.65 17.67 -34.13
N GLU A 239 -16.45 17.12 -35.33
CA GLU A 239 -16.83 15.74 -35.67
C GLU A 239 -16.11 14.72 -34.78
N ALA A 240 -14.79 14.87 -34.60
CA ALA A 240 -13.97 14.02 -33.75
C ALA A 240 -14.39 14.09 -32.27
N SER A 241 -14.71 15.28 -31.76
CA SER A 241 -15.19 15.46 -30.38
C SER A 241 -16.55 14.80 -30.15
N THR A 242 -17.46 14.94 -31.11
CA THR A 242 -18.77 14.28 -31.08
C THR A 242 -18.61 12.76 -31.08
N ARG A 243 -17.76 12.25 -31.98
CA ARG A 243 -17.47 10.82 -32.08
C ARG A 243 -16.80 10.27 -30.82
N TYR A 244 -15.84 10.99 -30.26
CA TYR A 244 -15.23 10.66 -28.98
C TYR A 244 -16.27 10.57 -27.86
N SER A 245 -17.20 11.51 -27.78
CA SER A 245 -18.26 11.52 -26.76
C SER A 245 -19.16 10.29 -26.88
N GLU A 246 -19.54 9.89 -28.09
CA GLU A 246 -20.33 8.69 -28.36
C GLU A 246 -19.59 7.41 -27.92
N VAL A 247 -18.36 7.25 -28.39
CA VAL A 247 -17.54 6.05 -28.13
C VAL A 247 -17.19 5.94 -26.65
N SER A 248 -16.79 7.05 -26.02
CA SER A 248 -16.44 7.07 -24.60
C SER A 248 -17.63 6.75 -23.70
N GLN A 249 -18.84 7.23 -24.03
CA GLN A 249 -20.06 6.89 -23.32
C GLN A 249 -20.39 5.39 -23.46
N ASN A 250 -20.25 4.83 -24.65
CA ASN A 250 -20.49 3.40 -24.88
C ASN A 250 -19.50 2.53 -24.09
N VAL A 251 -18.19 2.79 -24.25
CA VAL A 251 -17.12 2.09 -23.52
C VAL A 251 -17.31 2.19 -22.01
N THR A 252 -17.64 3.38 -21.50
CA THR A 252 -17.89 3.58 -20.07
C THR A 252 -19.11 2.80 -19.61
N SER A 253 -20.20 2.76 -20.38
CA SER A 253 -21.40 2.00 -20.07
C SER A 253 -21.13 0.50 -20.00
N VAL A 254 -20.41 -0.05 -20.99
CA VAL A 254 -20.06 -1.47 -21.04
C VAL A 254 -19.19 -1.87 -19.84
N LEU A 255 -18.15 -1.10 -19.55
CA LEU A 255 -17.25 -1.39 -18.43
C LEU A 255 -17.93 -1.22 -17.07
N THR A 256 -18.76 -0.19 -16.91
CA THR A 256 -19.53 0.00 -15.67
C THR A 256 -20.45 -1.17 -15.42
N ARG A 257 -21.13 -1.67 -16.47
CA ARG A 257 -21.96 -2.89 -16.40
C ARG A 257 -21.15 -4.14 -16.07
N ALA A 258 -19.88 -4.19 -16.46
CA ALA A 258 -18.95 -5.27 -16.11
C ALA A 258 -18.39 -5.17 -14.68
N GLY A 259 -18.65 -4.08 -13.96
CA GLY A 259 -18.21 -3.87 -12.58
C GLY A 259 -17.10 -2.82 -12.39
N ALA A 260 -16.81 -2.03 -13.42
CA ALA A 260 -15.91 -0.88 -13.28
C ALA A 260 -16.57 0.20 -12.42
N GLN A 261 -15.87 0.67 -11.40
CA GLN A 261 -16.33 1.77 -10.55
C GLN A 261 -16.00 3.14 -11.16
N LYS A 262 -14.88 3.19 -11.88
CA LYS A 262 -14.39 4.37 -12.58
C LYS A 262 -13.77 3.95 -13.91
N VAL A 263 -14.13 4.67 -14.96
CA VAL A 263 -13.60 4.47 -16.30
C VAL A 263 -13.06 5.81 -16.79
N VAL A 264 -11.82 5.81 -17.24
CA VAL A 264 -11.18 6.97 -17.87
C VAL A 264 -10.81 6.57 -19.29
N VAL A 265 -11.31 7.33 -20.26
CA VAL A 265 -11.01 7.13 -21.68
C VAL A 265 -10.11 8.27 -22.12
N GLU A 266 -8.90 7.95 -22.56
CA GLU A 266 -7.94 8.91 -23.10
C GLU A 266 -7.93 8.81 -24.63
N PRO A 267 -8.39 9.87 -25.34
CA PRO A 267 -8.40 9.87 -26.80
C PRO A 267 -7.03 10.26 -27.39
N SER A 268 -6.72 9.67 -28.53
CA SER A 268 -5.63 10.07 -29.43
C SER A 268 -6.18 10.19 -30.85
N PHE A 269 -6.02 11.35 -31.51
CA PHE A 269 -6.59 11.59 -32.84
C PHE A 269 -5.51 11.48 -33.93
N LEU A 270 -5.56 10.38 -34.69
CA LEU A 270 -4.63 10.05 -35.76
C LEU A 270 -5.18 10.51 -37.11
N ASP A 271 -4.32 11.05 -37.98
CA ASP A 271 -4.75 11.48 -39.30
C ASP A 271 -4.94 10.27 -40.24
N ALA A 272 -6.08 10.21 -40.93
CA ALA A 272 -6.38 9.18 -41.93
C ALA A 272 -5.39 9.18 -43.11
N THR A 273 -4.73 10.31 -43.37
CA THR A 273 -3.70 10.42 -44.41
C THR A 273 -2.33 9.91 -43.93
N GLU A 274 -2.17 9.65 -42.62
CA GLU A 274 -0.95 9.11 -42.00
C GLU A 274 -1.02 7.58 -41.73
N ILE A 275 -2.10 6.91 -42.18
CA ILE A 275 -2.29 5.45 -42.03
C ILE A 275 -1.11 4.71 -42.67
N GLY A 276 -0.38 3.96 -41.87
CA GLY A 276 0.79 3.17 -42.31
C GLY A 276 2.13 3.72 -41.87
N ARG A 277 2.19 4.85 -41.15
CA ARG A 277 3.33 5.16 -40.28
C ARG A 277 3.04 4.58 -38.90
N PRO A 278 3.66 3.46 -38.49
CA PRO A 278 3.62 3.10 -37.09
C PRO A 278 4.21 4.28 -36.33
N TRP A 279 3.80 4.49 -35.08
CA TRP A 279 4.56 5.36 -34.20
C TRP A 279 5.97 4.74 -34.03
N ILE A 280 6.91 5.08 -34.91
CA ILE A 280 8.33 4.75 -34.85
C ILE A 280 9.03 6.02 -34.39
N GLY A 281 8.78 6.41 -33.14
CA GLY A 281 9.24 7.69 -32.64
C GLY A 281 9.49 7.63 -31.16
N CYS A 282 10.67 7.15 -30.78
CA CYS A 282 11.25 7.51 -29.50
C CYS A 282 11.19 9.05 -29.36
N VAL A 283 10.76 9.58 -28.20
CA VAL A 283 10.61 11.03 -27.93
C VAL A 283 12.02 11.66 -27.81
N GLY A 284 12.75 11.70 -28.92
CA GLY A 284 14.15 12.08 -29.01
C GLY A 284 15.13 10.90 -29.00
N THR A 285 16.36 11.19 -29.44
CA THR A 285 17.49 10.25 -29.53
C THR A 285 17.95 9.69 -28.18
N THR A 286 17.56 10.34 -27.08
CA THR A 286 17.85 9.92 -25.70
C THR A 286 16.93 8.79 -25.21
N CYS A 287 15.72 8.68 -25.74
CA CYS A 287 14.75 7.66 -25.34
C CYS A 287 15.23 6.23 -25.69
N PHE A 288 15.88 6.07 -26.85
CA PHE A 288 16.51 4.80 -27.25
C PHE A 288 17.70 4.43 -26.35
N ARG A 289 18.58 5.39 -26.05
CA ARG A 289 19.79 5.15 -25.22
C ARG A 289 19.46 4.69 -23.80
N GLN A 290 18.26 4.97 -23.30
CA GLN A 290 17.85 4.61 -21.94
C GLN A 290 17.19 3.24 -21.84
N ASN A 291 17.05 2.49 -22.94
CA ASN A 291 16.57 1.10 -22.99
C ASN A 291 15.25 0.86 -22.22
N ARG A 292 14.36 1.85 -22.24
CA ARG A 292 13.05 1.79 -21.56
C ARG A 292 12.00 1.20 -22.50
N GLY A 293 12.11 -0.09 -22.81
CA GLY A 293 11.05 -1.02 -23.24
C GLY A 293 10.16 -0.75 -24.47
N CYS A 294 10.04 0.48 -24.99
CA CYS A 294 8.96 0.85 -25.91
C CYS A 294 9.38 1.02 -27.38
N CYS A 295 10.67 0.99 -27.72
CA CYS A 295 11.16 1.17 -29.10
C CYS A 295 11.96 -0.08 -29.55
N LYS A 296 11.62 -0.67 -30.71
CA LYS A 296 12.49 -1.56 -31.49
C LYS A 296 12.87 -0.80 -32.76
N MET A 297 14.16 -0.73 -33.12
CA MET A 297 14.52 -0.29 -34.47
C MET A 297 14.25 -1.45 -35.43
N ASP A 298 13.48 -1.19 -36.49
CA ASP A 298 13.44 -2.08 -37.64
C ASP A 298 14.74 -1.85 -38.43
N ASP A 299 15.58 -2.87 -38.51
CA ASP A 299 16.88 -2.87 -39.21
C ASP A 299 16.74 -2.83 -40.75
N GLY A 300 15.66 -2.27 -41.28
CA GLY A 300 15.24 -2.49 -42.66
C GLY A 300 14.61 -1.29 -43.34
N ARG A 301 15.34 -0.17 -43.47
CA ARG A 301 15.30 0.70 -44.67
C ARG A 301 16.27 1.87 -44.55
N ALA A 302 17.49 1.65 -45.01
CA ALA A 302 18.25 2.69 -45.69
C ALA A 302 17.96 2.56 -47.19
N THR A 303 17.03 3.35 -47.71
CA THR A 303 17.00 3.72 -49.13
C THR A 303 16.32 5.07 -49.28
N VAL A 304 17.20 6.06 -49.47
CA VAL A 304 17.09 7.40 -50.09
C VAL A 304 15.78 8.18 -49.92
#